data_AF-A0A550GWQ9-F1
#
_entry.id   AF-A0A550GWQ9-F1
#
_cell.length_a   1.000
_cell.length_b   1.000
_cell.length_c   1.000
_cell.angle_alpha   90.00
_cell.angle_beta   90.00
_cell.angle_gamma   90.00
#
_symmetry.space_group_name_H-M   'P 1'
#
loop_
_entity.id
_entity.type
_entity.pdbx_description
1 polymer ?
#
loop_
_entity_poly.entity_id
_entity_poly.type
_entity_poly.pdbx_seq_one_letter_code
_entity_poly.pdbx_strand_id
1 'polypeptide(L)'
;MIENKGYSPLKIGFFIVALAYFMFTFHAMFTLSWIGEWESFSGSFRFVIFIEDISSTIGIAFRLVASGIAFLGAILYFKRKGLSTQTTMKVLRLVLIGEAIYWLGLLPSGLLPLFSTQGFAMWRVNGHISVLPFLTSLLTNEIPLLIESIAIPAVLFKLFFQLKPNKSAKGMIKWGLIAGTVYILVFWFTNTSLWVLTVMRQGTDYLIYFPENLFGFTLTSIGMFALTVFMAYFAKKSIGIEKVEKLEFKTIGAITTALGLFYLSNYLTWILFGTDEIWSNWYVWFLGHNLNLWLLSIPLVGLPLIFGKKNQESSSHLTIKQPSD
;
A
#
# COMPACT_ATOMS: atom_id res chain seq x y z
N MET A 1 -1.58 -42.01 3.19
CA MET A 1 -1.17 -40.63 3.53
C MET A 1 -1.22 -39.82 2.24
N ILE A 2 -2.32 -39.12 1.97
CA ILE A 2 -2.49 -38.38 0.71
C ILE A 2 -1.68 -37.08 0.85
N GLU A 3 -0.49 -37.04 0.23
CA GLU A 3 0.17 -35.77 -0.06
C GLU A 3 -0.82 -34.90 -0.84
N ASN A 4 -1.30 -33.82 -0.23
CA ASN A 4 -2.06 -32.81 -0.95
C ASN A 4 -1.16 -32.20 -2.04
N LYS A 5 -1.23 -32.78 -3.24
CA LYS A 5 -0.58 -32.31 -4.47
C LYS A 5 -1.14 -30.97 -4.98
N GLY A 6 -2.18 -30.42 -4.34
CA GLY A 6 -2.76 -29.12 -4.66
C GLY A 6 -1.91 -27.95 -4.12
N TYR A 7 -1.80 -26.88 -4.90
CA TYR A 7 -1.26 -25.61 -4.41
C TYR A 7 -2.13 -25.10 -3.25
N SER A 8 -1.52 -24.70 -2.13
CA SER A 8 -2.31 -24.14 -1.03
C SER A 8 -2.92 -22.79 -1.43
N PRO A 9 -4.14 -22.46 -0.99
CA PRO A 9 -4.81 -21.20 -1.34
C PRO A 9 -3.93 -19.96 -1.08
N LEU A 10 -3.11 -19.99 -0.02
CA LEU A 10 -2.16 -18.92 0.29
C LEU A 10 -1.11 -18.72 -0.80
N LYS A 11 -0.59 -19.79 -1.41
CA LYS A 11 0.37 -19.68 -2.52
C LYS A 11 -0.26 -18.99 -3.71
N ILE A 12 -1.49 -19.40 -4.07
CA ILE A 12 -2.25 -18.82 -5.17
C ILE A 12 -2.50 -17.34 -4.90
N GLY A 13 -2.91 -17.01 -3.66
CA GLY A 13 -3.05 -15.63 -3.20
C GLY A 13 -1.81 -14.77 -3.42
N PHE A 14 -0.64 -15.24 -2.98
CA PHE A 14 0.63 -14.52 -3.17
C PHE A 14 0.97 -14.32 -4.65
N PHE A 15 0.70 -15.31 -5.50
CA PHE A 15 0.93 -15.19 -6.94
C PHE A 15 0.03 -14.11 -7.56
N ILE A 16 -1.27 -14.13 -7.25
CA ILE A 16 -2.21 -13.15 -7.80
C ILE A 16 -1.88 -11.75 -7.32
N VAL A 17 -1.52 -11.57 -6.04
CA VAL A 17 -1.10 -10.26 -5.52
C VAL A 17 0.17 -9.76 -6.22
N ALA A 18 1.17 -10.63 -6.41
CA ALA A 18 2.40 -10.24 -7.10
C ALA A 18 2.14 -9.89 -8.58
N LEU A 19 1.26 -10.66 -9.25
CA LEU A 19 0.82 -10.38 -10.62
C LEU A 19 0.08 -9.04 -10.70
N ALA A 20 -0.88 -8.79 -9.81
CA ALA A 20 -1.63 -7.54 -9.77
C ALA A 20 -0.68 -6.37 -9.52
N TYR A 21 0.22 -6.48 -8.53
CA TYR A 21 1.22 -5.45 -8.25
C TYR A 21 2.07 -5.12 -9.47
N PHE A 22 2.54 -6.13 -10.22
CA PHE A 22 3.26 -5.93 -11.46
C PHE A 22 2.40 -5.30 -12.56
N MET A 23 1.19 -5.81 -12.81
CA MET A 23 0.30 -5.31 -13.87
C MET A 23 -0.13 -3.86 -13.66
N PHE A 24 -0.53 -3.49 -12.44
CA PHE A 24 -0.88 -2.10 -12.13
C PHE A 24 0.32 -1.16 -12.27
N THR A 25 1.50 -1.58 -11.81
CA THR A 25 2.71 -0.75 -11.94
C THR A 25 3.19 -0.65 -13.39
N PHE A 26 3.08 -1.74 -14.16
CA PHE A 26 3.38 -1.76 -15.59
C PHE A 26 2.45 -0.83 -16.35
N HIS A 27 1.14 -0.90 -16.07
CA HIS A 27 0.17 0.03 -16.62
C HIS A 27 0.58 1.46 -16.28
N ALA A 28 0.77 1.78 -15.00
CA ALA A 28 1.17 3.12 -14.56
C ALA A 28 2.39 3.68 -15.28
N MET A 29 3.44 2.88 -15.48
CA MET A 29 4.67 3.34 -16.17
C MET A 29 4.46 3.67 -17.65
N PHE A 30 3.56 2.97 -18.34
CA PHE A 30 3.46 3.02 -19.81
C PHE A 30 2.17 3.64 -20.35
N THR A 31 1.13 3.80 -19.52
CA THR A 31 -0.15 4.38 -19.95
C THR A 31 -0.47 5.71 -19.30
N LEU A 32 0.04 5.97 -18.09
CA LEU A 32 -0.17 7.25 -17.42
C LEU A 32 0.84 8.25 -17.99
N SER A 33 0.33 9.22 -18.77
CA SER A 33 1.12 10.25 -19.43
C SER A 33 1.51 11.38 -18.47
N TRP A 34 2.15 11.06 -17.35
CA TRP A 34 2.58 12.07 -16.37
C TRP A 34 3.86 12.78 -16.81
N ILE A 35 4.65 12.16 -17.70
CA ILE A 35 5.86 12.78 -18.23
C ILE A 35 5.46 13.77 -19.33
N GLY A 36 5.75 15.05 -19.09
CA GLY A 36 5.57 16.12 -20.05
C GLY A 36 4.48 17.11 -19.68
N GLU A 37 3.82 16.95 -18.53
CA GLU A 37 2.80 17.89 -18.07
C GLU A 37 3.37 19.31 -17.93
N TRP A 38 4.66 19.43 -17.58
CA TRP A 38 5.36 20.71 -17.52
C TRP A 38 5.28 21.54 -18.82
N GLU A 39 5.11 20.92 -20.00
CA GLU A 39 5.01 21.64 -21.27
C GLU A 39 3.74 22.49 -21.37
N SER A 40 2.70 22.12 -20.61
CA SER A 40 1.45 22.88 -20.53
C SER A 40 1.57 24.15 -19.67
N PHE A 41 2.73 24.38 -19.04
CA PHE A 41 2.92 25.47 -18.09
C PHE A 41 4.10 26.39 -18.45
N SER A 42 4.11 27.58 -17.84
CA SER A 42 5.12 28.61 -18.07
C SER A 42 5.77 29.08 -16.75
N GLY A 43 6.89 29.79 -16.85
CA GLY A 43 7.59 30.39 -15.71
C GLY A 43 8.21 29.38 -14.73
N SER A 44 8.34 29.78 -13.46
CA SER A 44 8.87 28.93 -12.39
C SER A 44 8.02 27.68 -12.12
N PHE A 45 6.72 27.75 -12.44
CA PHE A 45 5.80 26.63 -12.27
C PHE A 45 6.17 25.44 -13.18
N ARG A 46 6.56 25.71 -14.42
CA ARG A 46 7.08 24.69 -15.35
C ARG A 46 8.26 23.92 -14.75
N PHE A 47 9.16 24.63 -14.06
CA PHE A 47 10.32 23.98 -13.44
C PHE A 47 9.91 23.08 -12.27
N VAL A 48 8.96 23.49 -11.43
CA VAL A 48 8.46 22.65 -10.32
C VAL A 48 7.83 21.37 -10.85
N ILE A 49 6.89 21.46 -11.80
CA ILE A 49 6.25 20.29 -12.41
C ILE A 49 7.28 19.39 -13.10
N PHE A 50 8.28 19.96 -13.78
CA PHE A 50 9.36 19.17 -14.36
C PHE A 50 10.11 18.33 -13.31
N ILE A 51 10.44 18.91 -12.15
CA ILE A 51 11.12 18.15 -11.08
C ILE A 51 10.21 17.05 -10.51
N GLU A 52 8.93 17.34 -10.33
CA GLU A 52 7.95 16.35 -9.85
C GLU A 52 7.77 15.20 -10.83
N ASP A 53 7.56 15.48 -12.12
CA ASP A 53 7.39 14.48 -13.17
C ASP A 53 8.61 13.56 -13.26
N ILE A 54 9.82 14.13 -13.26
CA ILE A 54 11.07 13.36 -13.30
C ILE A 54 11.23 12.50 -12.04
N SER A 55 10.96 13.07 -10.85
CA SER A 55 11.13 12.33 -9.60
C SER A 55 10.11 11.19 -9.45
N SER A 56 8.85 11.46 -9.79
CA SER A 56 7.76 10.47 -9.83
C SER A 56 8.09 9.35 -10.82
N THR A 57 8.58 9.69 -12.02
CA THR A 57 9.00 8.72 -13.04
C THR A 57 10.11 7.79 -12.54
N ILE A 58 11.14 8.35 -11.91
CA ILE A 58 12.21 7.56 -11.30
C ILE A 58 11.61 6.62 -10.26
N GLY A 59 10.74 7.14 -9.39
CA GLY A 59 10.04 6.33 -8.38
C GLY A 59 9.27 5.16 -8.98
N ILE A 60 8.43 5.42 -9.99
CA ILE A 60 7.64 4.40 -10.69
C ILE A 60 8.53 3.36 -11.38
N ALA A 61 9.64 3.77 -12.00
CA ALA A 61 10.59 2.84 -12.60
C ALA A 61 11.18 1.87 -11.56
N PHE A 62 11.56 2.36 -10.37
CA PHE A 62 12.01 1.49 -9.28
C PHE A 62 10.90 0.57 -8.76
N ARG A 63 9.65 1.06 -8.70
CA ARG A 63 8.49 0.23 -8.36
C ARG A 63 8.24 -0.86 -9.40
N LEU A 64 8.42 -0.57 -10.69
CA LEU A 64 8.28 -1.53 -11.78
C LEU A 64 9.32 -2.65 -11.65
N VAL A 65 10.57 -2.30 -11.34
CA VAL A 65 11.62 -3.28 -11.06
C VAL A 65 11.26 -4.12 -9.82
N ALA A 66 10.81 -3.49 -8.73
CA ALA A 66 10.41 -4.19 -7.51
C ALA A 66 9.26 -5.17 -7.75
N SER A 67 8.20 -4.74 -8.44
CA SER A 67 7.04 -5.56 -8.77
C SER A 67 7.40 -6.69 -9.74
N GLY A 68 8.27 -6.43 -10.73
CA GLY A 68 8.82 -7.47 -11.60
C GLY A 68 9.61 -8.53 -10.83
N ILE A 69 10.46 -8.12 -9.89
CA ILE A 69 11.20 -9.04 -9.01
C ILE A 69 10.24 -9.85 -8.13
N ALA A 70 9.20 -9.23 -7.58
CA ALA A 70 8.18 -9.91 -6.78
C ALA A 70 7.43 -10.96 -7.61
N PHE A 71 7.03 -10.61 -8.83
CA PHE A 71 6.32 -11.51 -9.75
C PHE A 71 7.20 -12.69 -10.19
N LEU A 72 8.45 -12.44 -10.61
CA LEU A 72 9.42 -13.49 -10.95
C LEU A 72 9.74 -14.38 -9.74
N GLY A 73 9.85 -13.78 -8.54
CA GLY A 73 10.01 -14.50 -7.28
C GLY A 73 8.84 -15.46 -7.02
N ALA A 74 7.60 -15.01 -7.24
CA ALA A 74 6.42 -15.84 -7.15
C ALA A 74 6.44 -16.98 -8.18
N ILE A 75 6.75 -16.71 -9.45
CA ILE A 75 6.89 -17.75 -10.49
C ILE A 75 7.92 -18.81 -10.09
N LEU A 76 9.10 -18.38 -9.63
CA LEU A 76 10.17 -19.29 -9.22
C LEU A 76 9.77 -20.13 -8.01
N TYR A 77 9.05 -19.53 -7.05
CA TYR A 77 8.49 -20.24 -5.91
C TYR A 77 7.53 -21.37 -6.36
N PHE A 78 6.67 -21.12 -7.34
CA PHE A 78 5.78 -22.13 -7.90
C PHE A 78 6.52 -23.21 -8.69
N LYS A 79 7.45 -22.81 -9.58
CA LYS A 79 8.21 -23.72 -10.44
C LYS A 79 9.12 -24.66 -9.65
N ARG A 80 9.75 -24.15 -8.58
CA ARG A 80 10.69 -24.92 -7.74
C ARG A 80 10.03 -25.58 -6.52
N LYS A 81 8.70 -25.50 -6.39
CA LYS A 81 7.93 -25.97 -5.22
C LYS A 81 8.39 -25.35 -3.89
N GLY A 82 8.97 -24.16 -3.94
CA GLY A 82 9.52 -23.44 -2.80
C GLY A 82 10.78 -22.65 -3.16
N LEU A 83 11.13 -21.69 -2.30
CA LEU A 83 12.42 -21.01 -2.32
C LEU A 83 13.12 -21.25 -0.98
N SER A 84 14.45 -21.30 -0.98
CA SER A 84 15.19 -21.32 0.28
C SER A 84 14.93 -20.03 1.06
N THR A 85 15.01 -20.09 2.39
CA THR A 85 14.84 -18.91 3.26
C THR A 85 15.78 -17.78 2.84
N GLN A 86 17.05 -18.10 2.55
CA GLN A 86 18.04 -17.11 2.13
C GLN A 86 17.66 -16.42 0.82
N THR A 87 17.18 -17.17 -0.17
CA THR A 87 16.73 -16.60 -1.46
C THR A 87 15.47 -15.76 -1.27
N THR A 88 14.52 -16.23 -0.47
CA THR A 88 13.29 -15.48 -0.14
C THR A 88 13.64 -14.13 0.50
N MET A 89 14.54 -14.13 1.49
CA MET A 89 14.98 -12.89 2.14
C MET A 89 15.70 -11.94 1.19
N LYS A 90 16.51 -12.46 0.24
CA LYS A 90 17.15 -11.63 -0.79
C LYS A 90 16.12 -10.99 -1.71
N VAL A 91 15.14 -11.75 -2.19
CA VAL A 91 14.06 -11.25 -3.05
C VAL A 91 13.27 -10.16 -2.33
N LEU A 92 12.79 -10.43 -1.12
CA LEU A 92 12.04 -9.45 -0.32
C LEU A 92 12.83 -8.16 -0.13
N ARG A 93 14.13 -8.27 0.20
CA ARG A 93 15.00 -7.10 0.37
C ARG A 93 15.09 -6.22 -0.88
N LEU A 94 15.20 -6.82 -2.07
CA LEU A 94 15.23 -6.06 -3.32
C LEU A 94 13.89 -5.37 -3.59
N VAL A 95 12.78 -6.08 -3.36
CA VAL A 95 11.43 -5.50 -3.46
C VAL A 95 11.28 -4.28 -2.53
N LEU A 96 11.73 -4.40 -1.26
CA LEU A 96 11.64 -3.31 -0.30
C LEU A 96 12.48 -2.09 -0.67
N ILE A 97 13.64 -2.26 -1.30
CA ILE A 97 14.45 -1.12 -1.77
C ILE A 97 13.71 -0.39 -2.89
N GLY A 98 13.24 -1.09 -3.91
CA GLY A 98 12.56 -0.44 -5.02
C GLY A 98 11.27 0.25 -4.56
N GLU A 99 10.54 -0.36 -3.64
CA GLU A 99 9.37 0.25 -3.01
C GLU A 99 9.75 1.49 -2.17
N ALA A 100 10.84 1.45 -1.40
CA ALA A 100 11.29 2.62 -0.64
C ALA A 100 11.72 3.79 -1.55
N ILE A 101 12.39 3.49 -2.67
CA ILE A 101 12.80 4.52 -3.64
C ILE A 101 11.58 5.10 -4.35
N TYR A 102 10.57 4.28 -4.66
CA TYR A 102 9.29 4.76 -5.17
C TYR A 102 8.69 5.84 -4.27
N TRP A 103 8.53 5.55 -2.98
CA TRP A 103 7.94 6.51 -2.05
C TRP A 103 8.81 7.75 -1.85
N LEU A 104 10.14 7.61 -1.85
CA LEU A 104 11.06 8.76 -1.84
C LEU A 104 10.92 9.65 -3.09
N GLY A 105 10.52 9.09 -4.23
CA GLY A 105 10.26 9.85 -5.46
C GLY A 105 9.11 10.87 -5.33
N LEU A 106 8.28 10.75 -4.29
CA LEU A 106 7.20 11.70 -4.00
C LEU A 106 7.67 12.88 -3.11
N LEU A 107 8.92 12.84 -2.62
CA LEU A 107 9.47 13.87 -1.74
C LEU A 107 9.48 15.27 -2.38
N PRO A 108 9.85 15.44 -3.66
CA PRO A 108 9.79 16.76 -4.28
C PRO A 108 8.39 17.37 -4.29
N SER A 109 7.34 16.59 -4.56
CA SER A 109 5.95 17.07 -4.52
C SER A 109 5.51 17.54 -3.13
N GLY A 110 6.11 17.00 -2.05
CA GLY A 110 5.87 17.49 -0.69
C GLY A 110 6.70 18.72 -0.31
N LEU A 111 7.88 18.91 -0.88
CA LEU A 111 8.83 19.96 -0.51
C LEU A 111 8.72 21.22 -1.38
N LEU A 112 8.60 21.07 -2.69
CA LEU A 112 8.63 22.18 -3.65
C LEU A 112 7.54 23.24 -3.39
N PRO A 113 6.32 22.88 -2.98
CA PRO A 113 5.30 23.85 -2.62
C PRO A 113 5.70 24.77 -1.45
N LEU A 114 6.57 24.32 -0.53
CA LEU A 114 7.05 25.13 0.61
C LEU A 114 8.01 26.24 0.18
N PHE A 115 8.62 26.11 -1.00
CA PHE A 115 9.50 27.13 -1.58
C PHE A 115 8.77 28.09 -2.51
N SER A 116 7.48 27.87 -2.75
CA SER A 116 6.61 28.78 -3.49
C SER A 116 5.82 29.66 -2.51
N THR A 117 5.89 30.98 -2.69
CA THR A 117 5.13 31.96 -1.89
C THR A 117 3.63 31.94 -2.17
N GLN A 118 3.16 31.14 -3.15
CA GLN A 118 1.78 31.19 -3.63
C GLN A 118 0.90 30.00 -3.23
N GLY A 119 1.43 28.94 -2.59
CA GLY A 119 0.66 27.70 -2.36
C GLY A 119 0.39 26.97 -3.68
N PHE A 120 0.56 25.65 -3.73
CA PHE A 120 0.78 24.99 -5.02
C PHE A 120 -0.25 23.94 -5.40
N ALA A 121 -1.22 23.61 -4.55
CA ALA A 121 -2.28 22.72 -4.97
C ALA A 121 -3.16 23.45 -6.00
N MET A 122 -2.74 23.31 -7.24
CA MET A 122 -3.35 23.85 -8.43
C MET A 122 -4.08 22.70 -9.10
N TRP A 123 -5.40 22.82 -9.11
CA TRP A 123 -6.22 21.84 -9.81
C TRP A 123 -6.80 22.47 -11.07
N ARG A 124 -6.61 21.81 -12.20
CA ARG A 124 -7.20 22.20 -13.48
C ARG A 124 -8.58 21.55 -13.58
N VAL A 125 -9.64 22.33 -13.35
CA VAL A 125 -11.01 21.89 -13.64
C VAL A 125 -11.52 22.73 -14.80
N ASN A 126 -11.90 22.07 -15.90
CA ASN A 126 -12.44 22.72 -17.10
C ASN A 126 -11.55 23.86 -17.64
N GLY A 127 -10.22 23.69 -17.58
CA GLY A 127 -9.25 24.68 -18.08
C GLY A 127 -8.89 25.81 -17.11
N HIS A 128 -9.60 25.96 -15.99
CA HIS A 128 -9.28 26.95 -14.96
C HIS A 128 -8.34 26.39 -13.90
N ILE A 129 -7.30 27.17 -13.58
CA ILE A 129 -6.33 26.89 -12.53
C ILE A 129 -6.78 27.61 -11.26
N SER A 130 -7.16 26.87 -10.22
CA SER A 130 -7.46 27.44 -8.90
C SER A 130 -6.31 27.17 -7.94
N VAL A 131 -5.84 28.22 -7.26
CA VAL A 131 -4.80 28.13 -6.23
C VAL A 131 -5.47 27.94 -4.87
N LEU A 132 -5.16 26.84 -4.18
CA LEU A 132 -5.61 26.63 -2.80
C LEU A 132 -4.86 27.55 -1.84
N PRO A 133 -5.52 28.12 -0.82
CA PRO A 133 -4.85 28.86 0.24
C PRO A 133 -3.72 28.04 0.87
N PHE A 134 -2.60 28.68 1.21
CA PHE A 134 -1.39 28.01 1.69
C PHE A 134 -1.66 26.99 2.81
N LEU A 135 -2.42 27.37 3.85
CA LEU A 135 -2.73 26.47 4.97
C LEU A 135 -3.57 25.27 4.53
N THR A 136 -4.52 25.48 3.60
CA THR A 136 -5.34 24.41 3.05
C THR A 136 -4.51 23.46 2.22
N SER A 137 -3.66 23.98 1.33
CA SER A 137 -2.70 23.19 0.55
C SER A 137 -1.90 22.33 1.53
N LEU A 138 -1.19 22.98 2.46
CA LEU A 138 -0.28 22.33 3.41
C LEU A 138 -0.90 21.14 4.14
N LEU A 139 -2.14 21.27 4.61
CA LEU A 139 -2.85 20.22 5.33
C LEU A 139 -3.38 19.10 4.44
N THR A 140 -3.79 19.44 3.20
CA THR A 140 -4.47 18.50 2.31
C THR A 140 -3.54 17.77 1.34
N ASN A 141 -2.36 18.32 1.03
CA ASN A 141 -1.41 17.73 0.08
C ASN A 141 0.00 17.59 0.66
N GLU A 142 0.65 18.69 1.04
CA GLU A 142 2.10 18.72 1.33
C GLU A 142 2.46 17.88 2.54
N ILE A 143 1.76 18.05 3.68
CA ILE A 143 2.03 17.23 4.87
C ILE A 143 1.78 15.74 4.59
N PRO A 144 0.66 15.33 3.97
CA PRO A 144 0.47 13.95 3.53
C PRO A 144 1.61 13.41 2.67
N LEU A 145 1.99 14.13 1.62
CA LEU A 145 3.06 13.75 0.69
C LEU A 145 4.43 13.65 1.38
N LEU A 146 4.73 14.54 2.32
CA LEU A 146 5.97 14.48 3.12
C LEU A 146 5.96 13.29 4.08
N ILE A 147 4.83 13.01 4.72
CA ILE A 147 4.72 11.89 5.65
C ILE A 147 4.87 10.57 4.88
N GLU A 148 4.23 10.40 3.71
CA GLU A 148 4.37 9.17 2.93
C GLU A 148 5.77 9.00 2.34
N SER A 149 6.37 10.08 1.83
CA SER A 149 7.70 10.05 1.21
C SER A 149 8.86 9.93 2.23
N ILE A 150 8.61 10.13 3.53
CA ILE A 150 9.62 9.97 4.58
C ILE A 150 9.34 8.73 5.43
N ALA A 151 8.13 8.59 5.97
CA ALA A 151 7.82 7.56 6.96
C ALA A 151 7.89 6.16 6.36
N ILE A 152 7.31 5.94 5.16
CA ILE A 152 7.32 4.63 4.51
C ILE A 152 8.77 4.23 4.15
N PRO A 153 9.57 5.04 3.43
CA PRO A 153 10.96 4.68 3.14
C PRO A 153 11.79 4.39 4.39
N ALA A 154 11.66 5.19 5.44
CA ALA A 154 12.42 5.00 6.67
C ALA A 154 12.18 3.62 7.29
N VAL A 155 10.92 3.18 7.41
CA VAL A 155 10.61 1.86 7.97
C VAL A 155 10.95 0.72 7.02
N LEU A 156 10.82 0.92 5.70
CA LEU A 156 11.20 -0.06 4.69
C LEU A 156 12.71 -0.30 4.65
N PHE A 157 13.53 0.75 4.69
CA PHE A 157 14.98 0.60 4.79
C PHE A 157 15.37 -0.10 6.09
N LYS A 158 14.71 0.23 7.19
CA LYS A 158 14.98 -0.44 8.45
C LYS A 158 14.63 -1.93 8.37
N LEU A 159 13.49 -2.29 7.78
CA LEU A 159 13.11 -3.68 7.54
C LEU A 159 14.09 -4.39 6.60
N PHE A 160 14.53 -3.74 5.52
CA PHE A 160 15.57 -4.25 4.61
C PHE A 160 16.83 -4.69 5.36
N PHE A 161 17.29 -3.89 6.33
CA PHE A 161 18.45 -4.25 7.14
C PHE A 161 18.20 -5.40 8.11
N GLN A 162 16.95 -5.64 8.51
CA GLN A 162 16.59 -6.74 9.41
C GLN A 162 16.31 -8.05 8.69
N LEU A 163 15.99 -8.02 7.40
CA LEU A 163 15.84 -9.20 6.55
C LEU A 163 17.19 -9.82 6.12
N LYS A 164 18.33 -9.40 6.68
CA LYS A 164 19.61 -10.07 6.38
C LYS A 164 19.53 -11.54 6.85
N PRO A 165 19.97 -12.52 6.05
CA PRO A 165 19.80 -13.95 6.37
C PRO A 165 20.38 -14.40 7.73
N ASN A 166 21.37 -13.69 8.25
CA ASN A 166 22.05 -14.03 9.50
C ASN A 166 21.44 -13.33 10.73
N LYS A 167 20.32 -12.63 10.58
CA LYS A 167 19.66 -11.91 11.67
C LYS A 167 18.49 -12.71 12.26
N SER A 168 18.16 -12.41 13.51
CA SER A 168 17.04 -13.03 14.19
C SER A 168 15.68 -12.62 13.59
N ALA A 169 14.73 -13.55 13.61
CA ALA A 169 13.37 -13.30 13.13
C ALA A 169 12.64 -12.20 13.92
N LYS A 170 13.02 -11.95 15.18
CA LYS A 170 12.52 -10.85 16.01
C LYS A 170 12.62 -9.49 15.31
N GLY A 171 13.77 -9.21 14.68
CA GLY A 171 13.99 -7.95 13.97
C GLY A 171 13.06 -7.81 12.77
N MET A 172 12.91 -8.88 11.98
CA MET A 172 11.99 -8.94 10.85
C MET A 172 10.53 -8.74 11.28
N ILE A 173 10.08 -9.44 12.33
CA ILE A 173 8.70 -9.35 12.83
C ILE A 173 8.43 -7.93 13.33
N LYS A 174 9.30 -7.39 14.19
CA LYS A 174 9.17 -6.03 14.72
C LYS A 174 9.01 -5.00 13.61
N TRP A 175 9.95 -4.97 12.67
CA TRP A 175 9.96 -3.94 11.62
C TRP A 175 8.93 -4.21 10.52
N GLY A 176 8.51 -5.46 10.30
CA GLY A 176 7.39 -5.80 9.43
C GLY A 176 6.06 -5.28 9.98
N LEU A 177 5.83 -5.45 11.28
CA LEU A 177 4.64 -4.92 11.96
C LEU A 177 4.63 -3.38 12.00
N ILE A 178 5.78 -2.76 12.26
CA ILE A 178 5.92 -1.29 12.21
C ILE A 178 5.65 -0.80 10.77
N ALA A 179 6.25 -1.42 9.76
CA ALA A 179 6.02 -1.05 8.37
C ALA A 179 4.54 -1.16 8.00
N GLY A 180 3.88 -2.28 8.31
CA GLY A 180 2.45 -2.43 8.07
C GLY A 180 1.59 -1.37 8.78
N THR A 181 1.95 -1.01 10.02
CA THR A 181 1.26 0.06 10.77
C THR A 181 1.42 1.41 10.09
N VAL A 182 2.64 1.75 9.67
CA VAL A 182 2.95 3.01 8.98
C VAL A 182 2.22 3.08 7.63
N TYR A 183 2.18 1.99 6.86
CA TYR A 183 1.43 1.95 5.61
C TYR A 183 -0.05 2.28 5.81
N ILE A 184 -0.73 1.61 6.75
CA ILE A 184 -2.16 1.83 6.99
C ILE A 184 -2.41 3.25 7.51
N LEU A 185 -1.55 3.75 8.41
CA LEU A 185 -1.62 5.13 8.93
C LEU A 185 -1.48 6.16 7.81
N VAL A 186 -0.48 5.98 6.94
CA VAL A 186 -0.23 6.88 5.81
C VAL A 186 -1.39 6.84 4.83
N PHE A 187 -1.90 5.64 4.48
CA PHE A 187 -3.07 5.54 3.62
C PHE A 187 -4.29 6.20 4.23
N TRP A 188 -4.55 6.01 5.52
CA TRP A 188 -5.62 6.73 6.20
C TRP A 188 -5.43 8.25 6.10
N PHE A 189 -4.22 8.73 6.41
CA PHE A 189 -3.91 10.15 6.42
C PHE A 189 -4.07 10.79 5.04
N THR A 190 -3.43 10.23 4.00
CA THR A 190 -3.52 10.72 2.61
C THR A 190 -4.96 10.70 2.10
N ASN A 191 -5.70 9.59 2.28
CA ASN A 191 -7.08 9.50 1.78
C ASN A 191 -8.05 10.39 2.57
N THR A 192 -7.82 10.60 3.87
CA THR A 192 -8.65 11.51 4.68
C THR A 192 -8.39 12.97 4.31
N SER A 193 -7.14 13.36 4.07
CA SER A 193 -6.79 14.70 3.58
C SER A 193 -7.46 15.04 2.25
N LEU A 194 -7.58 14.06 1.35
CA LEU A 194 -8.32 14.23 0.08
C LEU A 194 -9.83 14.34 0.29
N TRP A 195 -10.39 13.66 1.29
CA TRP A 195 -11.79 13.86 1.68
C TRP A 195 -12.02 15.26 2.26
N VAL A 196 -11.12 15.75 3.10
CA VAL A 196 -11.17 17.13 3.60
C VAL A 196 -11.19 18.11 2.43
N LEU A 197 -10.29 17.94 1.46
CA LEU A 197 -10.29 18.75 0.25
C LEU A 197 -11.61 18.64 -0.53
N THR A 198 -12.15 17.44 -0.68
CA THR A 198 -13.43 17.21 -1.39
C THR A 198 -14.59 17.93 -0.71
N VAL A 199 -14.71 17.82 0.62
CA VAL A 199 -15.75 18.48 1.41
C VAL A 199 -15.57 19.99 1.41
N MET A 200 -14.35 20.51 1.48
CA MET A 200 -14.10 21.95 1.37
C MET A 200 -14.54 22.53 0.02
N ARG A 201 -14.47 21.73 -1.05
CA ARG A 201 -14.89 22.17 -2.40
C ARG A 201 -16.38 22.04 -2.63
N GLN A 202 -16.98 20.92 -2.22
CA GLN A 202 -18.38 20.58 -2.53
C GLN A 202 -19.35 20.94 -1.41
N GLY A 203 -18.86 21.29 -0.22
CA GLY A 203 -19.66 21.47 0.99
C GLY A 203 -19.97 20.15 1.72
N THR A 204 -20.40 20.26 2.97
CA THR A 204 -20.79 19.08 3.78
C THR A 204 -22.05 18.41 3.26
N ASP A 205 -22.95 19.17 2.64
CA ASP A 205 -24.20 18.66 2.09
C ASP A 205 -23.95 17.66 0.97
N TYR A 206 -22.80 17.75 0.29
CA TYR A 206 -22.36 16.76 -0.70
C TYR A 206 -22.31 15.33 -0.13
N LEU A 207 -21.95 15.16 1.15
CA LEU A 207 -21.97 13.84 1.78
C LEU A 207 -23.41 13.36 2.01
N ILE A 208 -24.33 14.28 2.34
CA ILE A 208 -25.71 13.93 2.68
C ILE A 208 -26.53 13.62 1.43
N TYR A 209 -26.34 14.40 0.36
CA TYR A 209 -27.04 14.21 -0.90
C TYR A 209 -26.63 12.93 -1.65
N PHE A 210 -25.40 12.44 -1.41
CA PHE A 210 -24.82 11.28 -2.08
C PHE A 210 -24.41 10.21 -1.06
N PRO A 211 -25.30 9.24 -0.73
CA PRO A 211 -25.04 8.22 0.30
C PRO A 211 -23.76 7.41 0.08
N GLU A 212 -23.37 7.17 -1.17
CA GLU A 212 -22.13 6.53 -1.56
C GLU A 212 -20.89 7.33 -1.16
N ASN A 213 -20.96 8.67 -1.22
CA ASN A 213 -19.90 9.55 -0.74
C ASN A 213 -19.85 9.57 0.78
N LEU A 214 -20.99 9.57 1.48
CA LEU A 214 -21.01 9.39 2.94
C LEU A 214 -20.40 8.05 3.35
N PHE A 215 -20.69 6.98 2.61
CA PHE A 215 -20.11 5.67 2.84
C PHE A 215 -18.59 5.68 2.62
N GLY A 216 -18.12 6.18 1.48
CA GLY A 216 -16.69 6.31 1.18
C GLY A 216 -15.94 7.19 2.19
N PHE A 217 -16.54 8.31 2.58
CA PHE A 217 -16.03 9.21 3.62
C PHE A 217 -15.94 8.51 4.97
N THR A 218 -17.00 7.84 5.41
CA THR A 218 -17.05 7.12 6.70
C THR A 218 -16.04 5.98 6.73
N LEU A 219 -15.98 5.19 5.67
CA LEU A 219 -15.07 4.06 5.55
C LEU A 219 -13.60 4.54 5.55
N THR A 220 -13.32 5.68 4.92
CA THR A 220 -11.98 6.29 4.91
C THR A 220 -11.63 6.90 6.25
N SER A 221 -12.40 7.89 6.71
CA SER A 221 -12.07 8.68 7.89
C SER A 221 -12.12 7.87 9.20
N ILE A 222 -13.15 7.03 9.37
CA ILE A 222 -13.38 6.24 10.58
C ILE A 222 -12.84 4.82 10.41
N GLY A 223 -13.20 4.14 9.31
CA GLY A 223 -12.85 2.73 9.09
C GLY A 223 -11.34 2.50 9.02
N MET A 224 -10.63 3.25 8.19
CA MET A 224 -9.16 3.14 8.09
C MET A 224 -8.44 3.63 9.35
N PHE A 225 -9.00 4.61 10.07
CA PHE A 225 -8.45 5.02 11.37
C PHE A 225 -8.56 3.90 12.40
N ALA A 226 -9.74 3.27 12.51
CA ALA A 226 -9.96 2.13 13.39
C ALA A 226 -9.01 0.97 13.04
N LEU A 227 -8.82 0.69 11.75
CA LEU A 227 -7.84 -0.31 11.28
C LEU A 227 -6.40 0.06 11.66
N THR A 228 -6.03 1.34 11.56
CA THR A 228 -4.72 1.85 11.97
C THR A 228 -4.49 1.63 13.47
N VAL A 229 -5.44 2.04 14.32
CA VAL A 229 -5.36 1.85 15.78
C VAL A 229 -5.28 0.36 16.13
N PHE A 230 -6.09 -0.47 15.47
CA PHE A 230 -6.06 -1.91 15.69
C PHE A 230 -4.72 -2.53 15.27
N MET A 231 -4.17 -2.14 14.12
CA MET A 231 -2.85 -2.60 13.66
C MET A 231 -1.74 -2.14 14.62
N ALA A 232 -1.78 -0.90 15.11
CA ALA A 232 -0.82 -0.40 16.09
C ALA A 232 -0.89 -1.16 17.42
N TYR A 233 -2.10 -1.45 17.91
CA TYR A 233 -2.31 -2.29 19.08
C TYR A 233 -1.75 -3.71 18.88
N PHE A 234 -2.08 -4.34 17.75
CA PHE A 234 -1.58 -5.67 17.40
C PHE A 234 -0.05 -5.69 17.26
N ALA A 235 0.53 -4.69 16.62
CA ALA A 235 1.97 -4.52 16.46
C ALA A 235 2.65 -4.41 17.82
N LYS A 236 2.14 -3.57 18.73
CA LYS A 236 2.66 -3.41 20.10
C LYS A 236 2.66 -4.73 20.87
N LYS A 237 1.57 -5.51 20.77
CA LYS A 237 1.46 -6.83 21.43
C LYS A 237 2.40 -7.88 20.83
N SER A 238 2.69 -7.80 19.54
CA SER A 238 3.41 -8.83 18.79
C SER A 238 4.90 -8.52 18.57
N ILE A 239 5.37 -7.32 18.87
CA ILE A 239 6.74 -6.86 18.60
C ILE A 239 7.83 -7.65 19.33
N GLY A 240 7.48 -8.28 20.46
CA GLY A 240 8.39 -9.10 21.27
C GLY A 240 8.58 -10.53 20.76
N ILE A 241 7.79 -10.96 19.77
CA ILE A 241 7.82 -12.33 19.26
C ILE A 241 9.13 -12.61 18.53
N GLU A 242 9.78 -13.73 18.87
CA GLU A 242 11.09 -14.10 18.32
C GLU A 242 11.03 -15.16 17.21
N LYS A 243 9.89 -15.84 17.08
CA LYS A 243 9.66 -16.94 16.14
C LYS A 243 8.43 -16.65 15.28
N VAL A 244 8.54 -16.80 13.97
CA VAL A 244 7.47 -16.48 13.01
C VAL A 244 6.22 -17.33 13.26
N GLU A 245 6.40 -18.57 13.71
CA GLU A 245 5.34 -19.54 14.00
C GLU A 245 4.45 -19.13 15.18
N LYS A 246 4.96 -18.24 16.06
CA LYS A 246 4.21 -17.71 17.20
C LYS A 246 3.37 -16.47 16.82
N LEU A 247 3.50 -15.97 15.60
CA LEU A 247 2.76 -14.81 15.13
C LEU A 247 1.30 -15.21 14.82
N GLU A 248 0.35 -14.38 15.25
CA GLU A 248 -1.08 -14.62 15.00
C GLU A 248 -1.44 -14.29 13.55
N PHE A 249 -1.17 -15.24 12.65
CA PHE A 249 -1.43 -15.10 11.21
C PHE A 249 -2.88 -14.81 10.87
N LYS A 250 -3.84 -15.30 11.67
CA LYS A 250 -5.26 -14.99 11.48
C LYS A 250 -5.55 -13.49 11.63
N THR A 251 -4.93 -12.84 12.62
CA THR A 251 -5.06 -11.41 12.83
C THR A 251 -4.42 -10.62 11.70
N ILE A 252 -3.24 -11.04 11.23
CA ILE A 252 -2.60 -10.45 10.04
C ILE A 252 -3.51 -10.60 8.83
N GLY A 253 -4.07 -11.79 8.62
CA GLY A 253 -5.02 -12.06 7.56
C GLY A 253 -6.25 -11.16 7.62
N ALA A 254 -6.83 -10.95 8.81
CA ALA A 254 -7.96 -10.06 9.02
C ALA A 254 -7.61 -8.60 8.68
N ILE A 255 -6.46 -8.10 9.12
CA ILE A 255 -5.99 -6.75 8.83
C ILE A 255 -5.75 -6.56 7.32
N THR A 256 -5.07 -7.51 6.69
CA THR A 256 -4.82 -7.51 5.24
C THR A 256 -6.12 -7.57 4.46
N THR A 257 -7.06 -8.44 4.82
CA THR A 257 -8.38 -8.51 4.18
C THR A 257 -9.16 -7.22 4.36
N ALA A 258 -9.21 -6.64 5.56
CA ALA A 258 -9.91 -5.38 5.82
C ALA A 258 -9.33 -4.23 4.97
N LEU A 259 -8.00 -4.14 4.90
CA LEU A 259 -7.34 -3.16 4.03
C LEU A 259 -7.70 -3.38 2.56
N GLY A 260 -7.65 -4.61 2.07
CA GLY A 260 -7.98 -4.90 0.68
C GLY A 260 -9.45 -4.65 0.35
N LEU A 261 -10.36 -4.97 1.27
CA LEU A 261 -11.77 -4.67 1.15
C LEU A 261 -12.05 -3.16 1.16
N PHE A 262 -11.27 -2.35 1.89
CA PHE A 262 -11.35 -0.89 1.76
C PHE A 262 -11.12 -0.45 0.30
N TYR A 263 -10.07 -0.94 -0.35
CA TYR A 263 -9.79 -0.60 -1.75
C TYR A 263 -10.85 -1.15 -2.70
N LEU A 264 -11.25 -2.41 -2.50
CA LEU A 264 -12.25 -3.06 -3.34
C LEU A 264 -13.62 -2.39 -3.22
N SER A 265 -14.08 -2.07 -2.01
CA SER A 265 -15.35 -1.40 -1.78
C SER A 265 -15.39 -0.04 -2.46
N ASN A 266 -14.34 0.77 -2.32
CA ASN A 266 -14.28 2.06 -3.02
C ASN A 266 -14.22 1.91 -4.55
N TYR A 267 -13.50 0.92 -5.06
CA TYR A 267 -13.47 0.62 -6.49
C TYR A 267 -14.86 0.22 -7.02
N LEU A 268 -15.56 -0.68 -6.31
CA LEU A 268 -16.90 -1.12 -6.69
C LEU A 268 -17.94 -0.01 -6.56
N THR A 269 -17.87 0.80 -5.49
CA THR A 269 -18.75 1.96 -5.33
C THR A 269 -18.61 2.90 -6.53
N TRP A 270 -17.39 3.16 -6.99
CA TRP A 270 -17.19 3.96 -8.19
C TRP A 270 -17.76 3.30 -9.45
N ILE A 271 -17.51 2.01 -9.70
CA ILE A 271 -18.06 1.33 -10.88
C ILE A 271 -19.59 1.37 -10.90
N LEU A 272 -20.22 1.17 -9.75
CA LEU A 272 -21.67 1.00 -9.67
C LEU A 272 -22.43 2.33 -9.59
N PHE A 273 -21.83 3.36 -9.01
CA PHE A 273 -22.51 4.63 -8.70
C PHE A 273 -21.84 5.87 -9.29
N GLY A 274 -20.65 5.74 -9.91
CA GLY A 274 -19.97 6.84 -10.58
C GLY A 274 -20.63 7.18 -11.93
N THR A 275 -21.56 8.13 -11.94
CA THR A 275 -22.09 8.76 -13.17
C THR A 275 -21.45 10.14 -13.37
N ASP A 276 -21.41 10.68 -14.60
CA ASP A 276 -20.68 11.92 -14.94
C ASP A 276 -21.04 13.15 -14.07
N GLU A 277 -22.27 13.22 -13.54
CA GLU A 277 -22.73 14.27 -12.60
C GLU A 277 -22.32 14.01 -11.14
N ILE A 278 -22.01 12.76 -10.80
CA ILE A 278 -21.69 12.23 -9.46
C ILE A 278 -20.18 11.96 -9.32
N TRP A 279 -19.35 12.39 -10.27
CA TRP A 279 -17.89 12.27 -10.18
C TRP A 279 -17.37 13.00 -8.93
N SER A 280 -17.31 12.26 -7.82
CA SER A 280 -16.65 12.71 -6.63
C SER A 280 -15.19 12.90 -6.99
N ASN A 281 -14.74 14.14 -6.82
CA ASN A 281 -13.34 14.51 -6.91
C ASN A 281 -12.43 13.52 -6.16
N TRP A 282 -12.93 12.95 -5.07
CA TRP A 282 -12.25 11.89 -4.33
C TRP A 282 -12.10 10.59 -5.13
N TYR A 283 -13.18 10.05 -5.73
CA TYR A 283 -13.11 8.81 -6.51
C TYR A 283 -12.23 8.95 -7.76
N VAL A 284 -12.27 10.12 -8.43
CA VAL A 284 -11.39 10.42 -9.56
C VAL A 284 -9.92 10.38 -9.14
N TRP A 285 -9.61 10.96 -7.98
CA TRP A 285 -8.24 10.93 -7.45
C TRP A 285 -7.86 9.51 -7.01
N PHE A 286 -8.74 8.85 -6.25
CA PHE A 286 -8.56 7.48 -5.75
C PHE A 286 -8.33 6.46 -6.86
N LEU A 287 -8.82 6.69 -8.08
CA LEU A 287 -8.69 5.75 -9.19
C LEU A 287 -7.67 6.18 -10.24
N GLY A 288 -7.63 7.47 -10.56
CA GLY A 288 -6.74 8.02 -11.59
C GLY A 288 -5.32 8.28 -11.09
N HIS A 289 -5.13 8.53 -9.79
CA HIS A 289 -3.85 8.97 -9.22
C HIS A 289 -3.32 8.03 -8.13
N ASN A 290 -4.10 7.02 -7.71
CA ASN A 290 -3.67 6.06 -6.70
C ASN A 290 -2.95 4.86 -7.34
N LEU A 291 -1.63 4.88 -7.31
CA LEU A 291 -0.80 3.77 -7.79
C LEU A 291 -0.86 2.51 -6.91
N ASN A 292 -1.69 2.51 -5.86
CA ASN A 292 -1.85 1.39 -4.94
C ASN A 292 -3.15 0.60 -5.16
N LEU A 293 -3.85 0.78 -6.28
CA LEU A 293 -5.07 0.01 -6.58
C LEU A 293 -4.87 -1.51 -6.60
N TRP A 294 -3.65 -1.98 -6.85
CA TRP A 294 -3.31 -3.41 -6.72
C TRP A 294 -3.63 -3.99 -5.33
N LEU A 295 -3.74 -3.14 -4.30
CA LEU A 295 -4.14 -3.54 -2.95
C LEU A 295 -5.53 -4.17 -2.89
N LEU A 296 -6.42 -3.95 -3.86
CA LEU A 296 -7.70 -4.66 -3.95
C LEU A 296 -7.53 -6.19 -4.03
N SER A 297 -6.35 -6.67 -4.44
CA SER A 297 -6.04 -8.10 -4.57
C SER A 297 -5.57 -8.75 -3.28
N ILE A 298 -5.14 -7.98 -2.26
CA ILE A 298 -4.57 -8.55 -1.03
C ILE A 298 -5.53 -9.38 -0.17
N PRO A 299 -6.88 -9.28 -0.27
CA PRO A 299 -7.77 -10.25 0.38
C PRO A 299 -7.50 -11.69 -0.08
N LEU A 300 -6.94 -11.90 -1.28
CA LEU A 300 -6.57 -13.22 -1.77
C LEU A 300 -5.41 -13.84 -0.97
N VAL A 301 -4.61 -13.03 -0.26
CA VAL A 301 -3.64 -13.50 0.74
C VAL A 301 -4.27 -13.52 2.13
N GLY A 302 -5.06 -12.49 2.47
CA GLY A 302 -5.66 -12.34 3.80
C GLY A 302 -6.65 -13.45 4.16
N LEU A 303 -7.57 -13.80 3.26
CA LEU A 303 -8.59 -14.82 3.49
C LEU A 303 -7.96 -16.20 3.78
N PRO A 304 -6.99 -16.71 2.99
CA PRO A 304 -6.26 -17.93 3.33
C PRO A 304 -5.56 -17.88 4.69
N LEU A 305 -5.08 -16.72 5.15
CA LEU A 305 -4.46 -16.59 6.48
C LEU A 305 -5.48 -16.68 7.62
N ILE A 306 -6.71 -16.19 7.41
CA ILE A 306 -7.81 -16.27 8.40
C ILE A 306 -8.31 -17.71 8.53
N PHE A 307 -8.57 -18.35 7.39
CA PHE A 307 -9.22 -19.67 7.32
C PHE A 307 -8.23 -20.84 7.23
N GLY A 308 -6.94 -20.57 7.12
CA GLY A 308 -5.90 -21.60 7.12
C GLY A 308 -5.89 -22.41 8.40
N LYS A 309 -5.82 -23.74 8.28
CA LYS A 309 -5.64 -24.63 9.44
C LYS A 309 -4.30 -24.34 10.09
N LYS A 310 -4.31 -24.14 11.41
CA LYS A 310 -3.08 -24.04 12.22
C LYS A 310 -2.43 -25.42 12.17
N ASN A 311 -1.27 -25.57 11.53
CA ASN A 311 -0.49 -26.79 11.59
C ASN A 311 0.00 -26.99 13.03
N GLN A 312 -0.83 -27.61 13.88
CA GLN A 312 -0.56 -27.83 15.30
C GLN A 312 -0.57 -29.32 15.70
N GLU A 313 -0.54 -30.25 14.73
CA GLU A 313 -0.59 -31.70 15.02
C GLU A 313 0.51 -32.50 14.30
N SER A 314 1.78 -32.13 14.44
CA SER A 314 2.88 -33.03 14.05
C SER A 314 3.97 -33.19 15.11
N SER A 315 3.68 -32.86 16.37
CA SER A 315 4.64 -32.96 17.47
C SER A 315 4.07 -33.60 18.75
N SER A 316 2.92 -34.28 18.67
CA SER A 316 2.45 -35.19 19.72
C SER A 316 2.13 -36.53 19.08
N HIS A 317 2.62 -37.63 19.68
CA HIS A 317 2.57 -39.01 19.20
C HIS A 317 3.64 -39.47 18.21
N LEU A 318 4.90 -39.40 18.63
CA LEU A 318 5.84 -40.52 18.45
C LEU A 318 6.44 -40.85 19.82
N THR A 319 5.58 -41.32 20.73
CA THR A 319 6.06 -42.07 21.90
C THR A 319 6.53 -43.41 21.35
N ILE A 320 7.85 -43.52 21.13
CA ILE A 320 8.52 -44.78 20.87
C ILE A 320 8.22 -45.68 22.08
N LYS A 321 7.32 -46.66 21.93
CA LYS A 321 7.32 -47.81 22.84
C LYS A 321 8.60 -48.58 22.54
N GLN A 322 9.58 -48.51 23.44
CA GLN A 322 10.62 -49.52 23.51
C GLN A 322 9.93 -50.87 23.76
N PRO A 323 10.25 -51.92 23.00
CA PRO A 323 9.90 -53.27 23.42
C PRO A 323 10.70 -53.57 24.70
N SER A 324 9.97 -53.90 25.76
CA SER A 324 10.53 -54.59 26.93
C SER A 324 10.97 -55.98 26.51
N ASP A 325 12.11 -56.39 27.08
CA ASP A 325 12.87 -57.63 26.90
C ASP A 325 12.09 -58.92 26.61
#